data_AF-A0A662C079-F1
#
_entry.id   AF-A0A662C079-F1
#
_cell.length_a   1.000
_cell.length_b   1.000
_cell.length_c   1.000
_cell.angle_alpha   90.00
_cell.angle_beta   90.00
_cell.angle_gamma   90.00
#
_symmetry.space_group_name_H-M   'P 1'
#
loop_
_entity.id
_entity.type
_entity.pdbx_description
1 polymer ?
#
loop_
_entity_poly.entity_id
_entity_poly.type
_entity_poly.pdbx_seq_one_letter_code
_entity_poly.pdbx_strand_id
1 'polypeptide(L)'
;MRIKTDLHREKMWLASHRPSNKLVFILLGIVSTIWFIVRVVPKPSRATYPCMQAAAPFAASFITYLAGMSISVMAIRKLKSTGRNYLGATFAVAGLLIGFFLLLGGDNAVSRAGVSGISAGDSPNTPVGIARGIHPGRVVWVWDDNATDESCTNEPGDYWFQDDNVDAEVIKNMLSQSIRSLSEEDTDSLAWDALFRHYNETHGNGNVGYQPGQKIAIKVNLTTGGWGNVDMATYEKILNLEMMDGTPQLIVAMLEQLIDIFGVAQEDISIGDPIRNFYNQYWDRCQPLYPNVKYLDKHGYLGRTLVVNSETAIIHYGDGTITDSLPTAYEEADYMINMGCLKQHDLAGGTFCAKNHYGSIGRDWAMHLHYALPSPTSNGFENLGYGKFRNLVDLMEHEHLGEKTVLFLVDGIWGGELPVSEPVKWQINPFNDDWPNSIFVSQDHVAIESVGMDFVRAQFDEYADMLGADDYLHQAADSANWATGIIYDPEDDGVIIPSMGVHEHWNNDIDKQYTRDLGIGDGIELIKYLITDIPEGNKTAMTVMNAYPNPFVSNVYFEYSLETASEVSLEIYGMDGRQLKAMHKEHMNAGTFRLQWNAAELPDGFYIYQFHVMDGKGKETIQGKVVKAGN
;
A
#
# COMPACT_ATOMS: atom_id res chain seq x y z
N MET A 1 -24.85 11.39 -34.79
CA MET A 1 -24.79 9.99 -35.30
C MET A 1 -23.78 9.80 -36.44
N ARG A 2 -23.56 10.76 -37.36
CA ARG A 2 -22.58 10.62 -38.47
C ARG A 2 -21.09 10.70 -38.09
N ILE A 3 -20.73 11.27 -36.92
CA ILE A 3 -19.32 11.45 -36.52
C ILE A 3 -18.73 10.18 -35.86
N LYS A 4 -19.56 9.33 -35.23
CA LYS A 4 -19.10 8.07 -34.59
C LYS A 4 -18.80 6.96 -35.61
N THR A 5 -19.45 6.98 -36.77
CA THR A 5 -19.27 5.98 -37.84
C THR A 5 -17.97 6.17 -38.62
N ASP A 6 -17.48 7.40 -38.77
CA ASP A 6 -16.22 7.69 -39.47
C ASP A 6 -14.99 7.31 -38.63
N LEU A 7 -15.01 7.56 -37.31
CA LEU A 7 -13.94 7.17 -36.38
C LEU A 7 -13.74 5.65 -36.27
N HIS A 8 -14.81 4.87 -36.36
CA HIS A 8 -14.73 3.40 -36.33
C HIS A 8 -14.09 2.83 -37.60
N ARG A 9 -14.40 3.44 -38.75
CA ARG A 9 -13.84 3.06 -40.05
C ARG A 9 -12.36 3.46 -40.17
N GLU A 10 -11.95 4.59 -39.60
CA GLU A 10 -10.54 4.99 -39.51
C GLU A 10 -9.73 4.09 -38.56
N LYS A 11 -10.30 3.68 -37.42
CA LYS A 11 -9.67 2.71 -36.50
C LYS A 11 -9.43 1.35 -37.17
N MET A 12 -10.40 0.84 -37.95
CA MET A 12 -10.24 -0.40 -38.71
C MET A 12 -9.22 -0.28 -39.87
N TRP A 13 -9.10 0.90 -40.49
CA TRP A 13 -8.09 1.17 -41.52
C TRP A 13 -6.66 1.21 -40.93
N LEU A 14 -6.47 1.86 -39.77
CA LEU A 14 -5.19 1.88 -39.04
C LEU A 14 -4.78 0.48 -38.54
N ALA A 15 -5.72 -0.32 -38.05
CA ALA A 15 -5.47 -1.69 -37.60
C ALA A 15 -5.02 -2.63 -38.73
N SER A 16 -5.48 -2.39 -39.97
CA SER A 16 -5.16 -3.23 -41.14
C SER A 16 -3.88 -2.83 -41.88
N HIS A 17 -3.32 -1.64 -41.65
CA HIS A 17 -2.18 -1.12 -42.43
C HIS A 17 -0.90 -0.81 -41.63
N ARG A 18 -0.84 -1.16 -40.33
CA ARG A 18 0.33 -1.00 -39.42
C ARG A 18 1.39 -0.02 -39.96
N PRO A 19 1.10 1.28 -40.02
CA PRO A 19 2.06 2.25 -40.51
C PRO A 19 3.33 2.16 -39.67
N SER A 20 4.49 2.22 -40.32
CA SER A 20 5.78 2.16 -39.63
C SER A 20 5.77 3.11 -38.43
N ASN A 21 6.13 2.61 -37.24
CA ASN A 21 6.17 3.40 -36.00
C ASN A 21 6.98 4.69 -36.17
N LYS A 22 8.00 4.68 -37.05
CA LYS A 22 8.78 5.86 -37.42
C LYS A 22 7.98 6.90 -38.20
N LEU A 23 7.14 6.47 -39.14
CA LEU A 23 6.28 7.36 -39.92
C LEU A 23 5.22 8.00 -39.03
N VAL A 24 4.62 7.21 -38.12
CA VAL A 24 3.64 7.70 -37.14
C VAL A 24 4.26 8.73 -36.21
N PHE A 25 5.44 8.44 -35.65
CA PHE A 25 6.18 9.38 -34.80
C PHE A 25 6.48 10.70 -35.51
N ILE A 26 6.97 10.65 -36.75
CA ILE A 26 7.30 11.86 -37.54
C ILE A 26 6.04 12.69 -37.83
N LEU A 27 4.95 12.04 -38.28
CA LEU A 27 3.70 12.75 -38.60
C LEU A 27 3.07 13.36 -37.35
N LEU A 28 3.00 12.59 -36.25
CA LEU A 28 2.44 13.05 -34.99
C LEU A 28 3.28 14.19 -34.38
N GLY A 29 4.61 14.10 -34.46
CA GLY A 29 5.54 15.14 -34.03
C GLY A 29 5.37 16.44 -34.81
N ILE A 30 5.25 16.37 -36.14
CA ILE A 30 5.03 17.54 -37.01
C ILE A 30 3.67 18.19 -36.69
N VAL A 31 2.60 17.39 -36.66
CA VAL A 31 1.24 17.90 -36.42
C VAL A 31 1.15 18.54 -35.04
N SER A 32 1.70 17.90 -34.00
CA SER A 32 1.71 18.43 -32.64
C SER A 32 2.52 19.72 -32.53
N THR A 33 3.68 19.80 -33.19
CA THR A 33 4.52 21.01 -33.20
C THR A 33 3.81 22.18 -33.88
N ILE A 34 3.23 21.96 -35.07
CA ILE A 34 2.49 23.00 -35.80
C ILE A 34 1.28 23.45 -34.97
N TRP A 35 0.53 22.51 -34.42
CA TRP A 35 -0.67 22.83 -33.64
C TRP A 35 -0.33 23.61 -32.38
N PHE A 36 0.73 23.22 -31.66
CA PHE A 36 1.22 23.92 -30.48
C PHE A 36 1.67 25.35 -30.83
N ILE A 37 2.47 25.53 -31.89
CA ILE A 37 2.92 26.86 -32.34
C ILE A 37 1.73 27.74 -32.72
N VAL A 38 0.82 27.24 -33.56
CA VAL A 38 -0.33 28.02 -34.07
C VAL A 38 -1.28 28.41 -32.94
N ARG A 39 -1.43 27.59 -31.90
CA ARG A 39 -2.41 27.82 -30.83
C ARG A 39 -1.84 28.56 -29.64
N VAL A 40 -0.62 28.24 -29.23
CA VAL A 40 0.00 28.74 -27.99
C VAL A 40 0.78 30.03 -28.22
N VAL A 41 1.52 30.19 -29.34
CA VAL A 41 2.31 31.41 -29.58
C VAL A 41 1.45 32.68 -29.63
N PRO A 42 0.26 32.70 -30.29
CA PRO A 42 -0.59 33.89 -30.28
C PRO A 42 -1.26 34.18 -28.93
N LYS A 43 -1.37 33.19 -28.04
CA LYS A 43 -1.96 33.34 -26.70
C LYS A 43 -1.39 32.27 -25.75
N PRO A 44 -0.29 32.57 -25.02
CA PRO A 44 0.44 31.58 -24.21
C PRO A 44 -0.40 30.86 -23.17
N SER A 45 -1.46 31.49 -22.65
CA SER A 45 -2.39 30.90 -21.69
C SER A 45 -3.12 29.65 -22.21
N ARG A 46 -3.07 29.36 -23.52
CA ARG A 46 -3.68 28.15 -24.09
C ARG A 46 -2.86 26.88 -23.87
N ALA A 47 -1.61 27.01 -23.41
CA ALA A 47 -0.77 25.85 -23.07
C ALA A 47 -1.39 24.97 -21.96
N THR A 48 -2.25 25.54 -21.11
CA THR A 48 -2.94 24.82 -20.02
C THR A 48 -4.17 24.04 -20.49
N TYR A 49 -4.54 24.11 -21.77
CA TYR A 49 -5.71 23.36 -22.27
C TYR A 49 -5.36 21.87 -22.35
N PRO A 50 -6.27 20.94 -21.99
CA PRO A 50 -5.98 19.51 -21.98
C PRO A 50 -5.45 18.97 -23.31
N CYS A 51 -5.97 19.49 -24.42
CA CYS A 51 -5.54 19.10 -25.76
C CYS A 51 -4.15 19.63 -26.14
N MET A 52 -3.71 20.74 -25.55
CA MET A 52 -2.35 21.28 -25.70
C MET A 52 -1.37 20.56 -24.78
N GLN A 53 -1.79 20.19 -23.57
CA GLN A 53 -1.01 19.36 -22.65
C GLN A 53 -0.75 17.97 -23.24
N ALA A 54 -1.73 17.37 -23.92
CA ALA A 54 -1.53 16.12 -24.64
C ALA A 54 -0.57 16.24 -25.85
N ALA A 55 -0.56 17.38 -26.55
CA ALA A 55 0.29 17.60 -27.72
C ALA A 55 1.73 17.99 -27.36
N ALA A 56 1.95 18.60 -26.20
CA ALA A 56 3.24 19.15 -25.81
C ALA A 56 4.39 18.11 -25.75
N PRO A 57 4.20 16.90 -25.17
CA PRO A 57 5.24 15.87 -25.12
C PRO A 57 5.66 15.39 -26.52
N PHE A 58 4.72 15.24 -27.44
CA PHE A 58 5.00 14.82 -28.82
C PHE A 58 5.76 15.90 -29.60
N ALA A 59 5.39 17.18 -29.42
CA ALA A 59 6.12 18.30 -30.02
C ALA A 59 7.54 18.42 -29.45
N ALA A 60 7.70 18.33 -28.13
CA ALA A 60 9.01 18.41 -27.46
C ALA A 60 9.94 17.27 -27.89
N SER A 61 9.45 16.03 -27.85
CA SER A 61 10.21 14.84 -28.28
C SER A 61 10.64 14.92 -29.75
N PHE A 62 9.78 15.45 -30.63
CA PHE A 62 10.12 15.63 -32.04
C PHE A 62 11.18 16.72 -32.26
N ILE A 63 11.08 17.85 -31.54
CA ILE A 63 12.09 18.93 -31.59
C ILE A 63 13.45 18.42 -31.08
N THR A 64 13.47 17.67 -29.98
CA THR A 64 14.68 17.04 -29.44
C THR A 64 15.29 16.05 -30.43
N TYR A 65 14.46 15.23 -31.09
CA TYR A 65 14.90 14.34 -32.16
C TYR A 65 15.56 15.09 -33.33
N LEU A 66 14.98 16.19 -33.80
CA LEU A 66 15.54 17.03 -34.87
C LEU A 66 16.86 17.71 -34.44
N ALA A 67 16.93 18.17 -33.20
CA ALA A 67 18.13 18.77 -32.61
C ALA A 67 19.27 17.73 -32.53
N GLY A 68 18.97 16.53 -32.02
CA GLY A 68 19.92 15.41 -31.96
C GLY A 68 20.46 14.99 -33.33
N MET A 69 19.59 14.92 -34.34
CA MET A 69 20.03 14.65 -35.73
C MET A 69 20.92 15.76 -36.28
N SER A 70 20.58 17.02 -36.02
CA SER A 70 21.34 18.17 -36.51
C SER A 70 22.71 18.27 -35.84
N ILE A 71 22.79 18.03 -34.53
CA ILE A 71 24.05 17.93 -33.77
C ILE A 71 24.91 16.77 -34.31
N SER A 72 24.29 15.61 -34.59
CA SER A 72 24.97 14.44 -35.14
C SER A 72 25.53 14.71 -36.55
N VAL A 73 24.76 15.36 -37.42
CA VAL A 73 25.21 15.75 -38.77
C VAL A 73 26.33 16.79 -38.70
N MET A 74 26.24 17.76 -37.80
CA MET A 74 27.30 18.75 -37.57
C MET A 74 28.59 18.10 -37.05
N ALA A 75 28.48 17.15 -36.12
CA ALA A 75 29.59 16.37 -35.61
C ALA A 75 30.26 15.56 -36.73
N ILE A 76 29.49 14.84 -37.55
CA ILE A 76 29.99 14.05 -38.70
C ILE A 76 30.66 14.95 -39.75
N ARG A 77 30.06 16.11 -40.07
CA ARG A 77 30.65 17.06 -41.03
C ARG A 77 31.96 17.65 -40.52
N LYS A 78 32.07 17.93 -39.22
CA LYS A 78 33.29 18.46 -38.59
C LYS A 78 34.39 17.40 -38.45
N LEU A 79 34.01 16.13 -38.23
CA LEU A 79 34.90 14.96 -38.32
C LEU A 79 35.46 14.77 -39.74
N LYS A 80 34.65 14.99 -40.78
CA LYS A 80 35.09 14.89 -42.19
C LYS A 80 35.94 16.09 -42.65
N SER A 81 35.75 17.28 -42.08
CA SER A 81 36.48 18.50 -42.50
C SER A 81 37.83 18.70 -41.83
N THR A 82 38.18 17.90 -40.82
CA THR A 82 39.33 18.19 -39.96
C THR A 82 40.25 16.97 -39.85
N GLY A 83 41.32 16.96 -40.65
CA GLY A 83 42.39 15.99 -40.51
C GLY A 83 43.03 16.06 -39.12
N ARG A 84 43.21 14.90 -38.49
CA ARG A 84 43.97 14.64 -37.24
C ARG A 84 43.90 15.76 -36.21
N ASN A 85 42.76 15.92 -35.55
CA ASN A 85 42.69 16.66 -34.29
C ASN A 85 41.86 15.90 -33.25
N TYR A 86 42.54 15.48 -32.18
CA TYR A 86 41.98 14.75 -31.02
C TYR A 86 40.80 15.49 -30.36
N LEU A 87 40.72 16.82 -30.50
CA LEU A 87 39.58 17.61 -30.02
C LEU A 87 38.24 17.20 -30.66
N GLY A 88 38.21 16.86 -31.95
CA GLY A 88 36.96 16.47 -32.63
C GLY A 88 36.41 15.13 -32.13
N ALA A 89 37.31 14.18 -31.84
CA ALA A 89 36.96 12.92 -31.20
C ALA A 89 36.52 13.13 -29.75
N THR A 90 37.14 14.08 -29.03
CA THR A 90 36.78 14.41 -27.65
C THR A 90 35.35 14.98 -27.56
N PHE A 91 34.96 15.86 -28.48
CA PHE A 91 33.59 16.38 -28.53
C PHE A 91 32.56 15.33 -28.95
N ALA A 92 32.91 14.39 -29.83
CA ALA A 92 32.03 13.30 -30.22
C ALA A 92 31.82 12.29 -29.06
N VAL A 93 32.89 11.97 -28.32
CA VAL A 93 32.83 11.13 -27.13
C VAL A 93 32.11 11.83 -26.00
N ALA A 94 32.34 13.13 -25.76
CA ALA A 94 31.59 13.90 -24.79
C ALA A 94 30.10 14.00 -25.15
N GLY A 95 29.74 14.17 -26.42
CA GLY A 95 28.34 14.15 -26.88
C GLY A 95 27.68 12.78 -26.71
N LEU A 96 28.41 11.69 -26.97
CA LEU A 96 27.94 10.32 -26.72
C LEU A 96 27.82 10.02 -25.23
N LEU A 97 28.76 10.49 -24.40
CA LEU A 97 28.72 10.33 -22.95
C LEU A 97 27.62 11.18 -22.32
N ILE A 98 27.39 12.41 -22.76
CA ILE A 98 26.25 13.22 -22.33
C ILE A 98 24.94 12.58 -22.79
N GLY A 99 24.87 12.06 -24.03
CA GLY A 99 23.72 11.29 -24.49
C GLY A 99 23.47 10.02 -23.69
N PHE A 100 24.54 9.31 -23.30
CA PHE A 100 24.50 8.11 -22.46
C PHE A 100 24.12 8.44 -21.00
N PHE A 101 24.65 9.52 -20.42
CA PHE A 101 24.26 10.02 -19.10
C PHE A 101 22.86 10.62 -19.06
N LEU A 102 22.34 11.16 -20.18
CA LEU A 102 20.94 11.56 -20.29
C LEU A 102 20.01 10.36 -20.51
N LEU A 103 20.52 9.24 -21.02
CA LEU A 103 19.78 7.97 -21.12
C LEU A 103 19.84 7.15 -19.82
N LEU A 104 20.89 7.31 -19.00
CA LEU A 104 21.05 6.64 -17.70
C LEU A 104 20.56 7.49 -16.51
N GLY A 105 20.64 8.82 -16.61
CA GLY A 105 20.12 9.78 -15.63
C GLY A 105 18.77 10.36 -16.02
N GLY A 106 18.21 9.90 -17.14
CA GLY A 106 16.77 9.86 -17.29
C GLY A 106 16.26 8.74 -16.40
N ASP A 107 16.19 9.02 -15.10
CA ASP A 107 15.29 8.27 -14.23
C ASP A 107 13.95 8.16 -14.97
N ASN A 108 13.27 7.03 -14.79
CA ASN A 108 11.94 6.74 -15.33
C ASN A 108 10.85 7.76 -14.93
N ALA A 109 11.23 8.93 -14.40
CA ALA A 109 10.47 10.16 -14.29
C ALA A 109 10.34 10.93 -15.63
N VAL A 110 10.32 10.25 -16.78
CA VAL A 110 9.60 10.79 -17.95
C VAL A 110 8.13 10.75 -17.57
N SER A 111 7.71 11.80 -16.86
CA SER A 111 6.34 12.24 -16.67
C SER A 111 5.29 11.15 -16.95
N ARG A 112 5.00 10.30 -15.93
CA ARG A 112 3.70 9.63 -15.74
C ARG A 112 2.56 10.66 -15.55
N ALA A 113 2.60 11.77 -16.31
CA ALA A 113 1.59 12.82 -16.37
C ALA A 113 0.69 12.64 -17.61
N GLY A 114 0.67 11.45 -18.20
CA GLY A 114 -0.19 11.08 -19.30
C GLY A 114 -0.62 9.64 -19.13
N VAL A 115 -1.88 9.46 -18.74
CA VAL A 115 -2.56 8.20 -18.42
C VAL A 115 -2.35 7.73 -16.96
N SER A 116 -2.49 8.63 -15.99
CA SER A 116 -3.11 8.25 -14.72
C SER A 116 -4.56 8.67 -14.82
N GLY A 117 -5.46 7.69 -14.74
CA GLY A 117 -6.89 7.92 -14.65
C GLY A 117 -7.27 8.36 -13.24
N ILE A 118 -6.53 9.31 -12.64
CA ILE A 118 -7.01 10.03 -11.45
C ILE A 118 -8.39 10.56 -11.86
N SER A 119 -9.40 10.10 -11.11
CA SER A 119 -10.79 10.42 -11.36
C SER A 119 -10.92 11.93 -11.54
N ALA A 120 -11.90 12.37 -12.34
CA ALA A 120 -12.29 13.76 -12.32
C ALA A 120 -12.98 14.07 -10.96
N GLY A 121 -12.22 14.10 -9.87
CA GLY A 121 -12.73 14.19 -8.50
C GLY A 121 -11.63 14.28 -7.43
N ASP A 122 -10.71 13.31 -7.40
CA ASP A 122 -9.91 13.08 -6.19
C ASP A 122 -8.49 13.62 -6.35
N SER A 123 -8.28 14.81 -5.80
CA SER A 123 -6.92 15.35 -5.70
C SER A 123 -6.22 14.70 -4.50
N PRO A 124 -4.88 14.51 -4.55
CA PRO A 124 -4.13 14.16 -3.37
C PRO A 124 -4.48 15.05 -2.17
N ASN A 125 -4.52 14.45 -0.98
CA ASN A 125 -4.75 15.13 0.28
C ASN A 125 -6.09 15.90 0.37
N THR A 126 -7.16 15.37 -0.20
CA THR A 126 -8.53 15.90 -0.04
C THR A 126 -9.41 14.89 0.72
N PRO A 127 -9.40 14.91 2.07
CA PRO A 127 -10.14 13.96 2.88
C PRO A 127 -11.65 14.12 2.76
N VAL A 128 -12.33 12.98 2.68
CA VAL A 128 -13.78 12.83 2.70
C VAL A 128 -14.15 11.91 3.86
N GLY A 129 -15.20 12.24 4.60
CA GLY A 129 -15.64 11.47 5.76
C GLY A 129 -15.02 11.90 7.07
N ILE A 130 -15.20 11.06 8.11
CA ILE A 130 -14.82 11.34 9.49
C ILE A 130 -13.90 10.21 9.96
N ALA A 131 -12.66 10.57 10.26
CA ALA A 131 -11.64 9.65 10.73
C ALA A 131 -12.06 8.95 12.04
N ARG A 132 -11.83 7.63 12.15
CA ARG A 132 -12.21 6.78 13.29
C ARG A 132 -11.02 6.07 13.94
N GLY A 133 -11.26 5.41 15.07
CA GLY A 133 -10.25 4.63 15.81
C GLY A 133 -9.63 5.39 16.98
N ILE A 134 -8.87 4.66 17.82
CA ILE A 134 -8.21 5.20 19.02
C ILE A 134 -7.33 6.41 18.69
N HIS A 135 -6.70 6.39 17.53
CA HIS A 135 -6.10 7.54 16.86
C HIS A 135 -6.80 7.74 15.51
N PRO A 136 -7.65 8.78 15.36
CA PRO A 136 -8.54 8.92 14.21
C PRO A 136 -7.85 8.81 12.84
N GLY A 137 -8.22 7.86 11.98
CA GLY A 137 -7.68 7.73 10.62
C GLY A 137 -6.25 7.21 10.56
N ARG A 138 -5.71 6.70 11.68
CA ARG A 138 -4.38 6.11 11.72
C ARG A 138 -4.35 4.76 11.03
N VAL A 139 -3.44 4.62 10.08
CA VAL A 139 -2.99 3.35 9.53
C VAL A 139 -1.51 3.18 9.88
N VAL A 140 -1.16 2.05 10.47
CA VAL A 140 0.24 1.70 10.71
C VAL A 140 0.68 0.76 9.61
N TRP A 141 1.83 1.04 9.00
CA TRP A 141 2.53 0.19 8.06
C TRP A 141 3.90 -0.19 8.63
N VAL A 142 4.08 -1.48 8.89
CA VAL A 142 5.38 -2.06 9.26
C VAL A 142 5.90 -2.87 8.08
N TRP A 143 7.13 -2.58 7.68
CA TRP A 143 7.86 -3.26 6.62
C TRP A 143 9.20 -3.74 7.15
N ASP A 144 9.53 -5.01 6.90
CA ASP A 144 10.81 -5.63 7.29
C ASP A 144 11.29 -6.53 6.15
N ASP A 145 12.42 -6.20 5.52
CA ASP A 145 12.96 -6.96 4.39
C ASP A 145 13.33 -8.42 4.72
N ASN A 146 13.43 -8.76 6.00
CA ASN A 146 13.71 -10.14 6.45
C ASN A 146 12.45 -10.97 6.69
N ALA A 147 11.26 -10.41 6.45
CA ALA A 147 10.01 -11.13 6.66
C ALA A 147 9.89 -12.35 5.72
N THR A 148 10.49 -12.29 4.53
CA THR A 148 10.49 -13.37 3.55
C THR A 148 11.88 -13.60 2.96
N ASP A 149 12.08 -14.79 2.37
CA ASP A 149 13.26 -15.05 1.54
C ASP A 149 13.08 -14.38 0.16
N GLU A 150 13.89 -13.34 -0.11
CA GLU A 150 13.92 -12.65 -1.40
C GLU A 150 14.21 -13.61 -2.59
N SER A 151 14.82 -14.77 -2.32
CA SER A 151 15.20 -15.76 -3.33
C SER A 151 14.13 -16.84 -3.58
N CYS A 152 13.04 -16.85 -2.79
CA CYS A 152 11.88 -17.71 -2.99
C CYS A 152 11.44 -17.67 -4.46
N THR A 153 11.37 -18.83 -5.10
CA THR A 153 10.98 -18.94 -6.51
C THR A 153 9.48 -19.12 -6.69
N ASN A 154 8.79 -19.56 -5.63
CA ASN A 154 7.38 -19.95 -5.64
C ASN A 154 7.04 -21.06 -6.65
N GLU A 155 8.01 -21.95 -6.89
CA GLU A 155 7.90 -23.09 -7.81
C GLU A 155 7.78 -24.43 -7.02
N PRO A 156 7.47 -25.56 -7.68
CA PRO A 156 7.34 -26.85 -7.00
C PRO A 156 8.53 -27.22 -6.10
N GLY A 157 8.28 -27.18 -4.79
CA GLY A 157 9.27 -27.51 -3.74
C GLY A 157 9.81 -26.30 -2.98
N ASP A 158 9.45 -25.08 -3.41
CA ASP A 158 9.92 -23.80 -2.86
C ASP A 158 8.79 -22.76 -2.94
N TYR A 159 7.74 -22.97 -2.14
CA TYR A 159 6.51 -22.18 -2.14
C TYR A 159 6.50 -21.11 -1.05
N TRP A 160 5.80 -20.01 -1.34
CA TRP A 160 5.65 -18.83 -0.47
C TRP A 160 5.24 -19.11 0.98
N PHE A 161 4.45 -20.17 1.22
CA PHE A 161 3.91 -20.50 2.56
C PHE A 161 4.85 -21.34 3.43
N GLN A 162 5.97 -21.81 2.89
CA GLN A 162 6.90 -22.68 3.60
C GLN A 162 7.75 -21.90 4.61
N ASP A 163 8.14 -22.55 5.70
CA ASP A 163 8.89 -21.90 6.78
C ASP A 163 10.32 -21.50 6.36
N ASP A 164 10.84 -22.09 5.28
CA ASP A 164 12.12 -21.67 4.68
C ASP A 164 12.00 -20.29 3.98
N ASN A 165 10.78 -19.87 3.62
CA ASN A 165 10.52 -18.64 2.85
C ASN A 165 9.88 -17.51 3.67
N VAL A 166 9.55 -17.75 4.93
CA VAL A 166 8.90 -16.77 5.83
C VAL A 166 9.52 -16.88 7.22
N ASP A 167 10.14 -15.82 7.72
CA ASP A 167 10.71 -15.79 9.06
C ASP A 167 9.61 -15.51 10.10
N ALA A 168 9.19 -16.55 10.80
CA ALA A 168 8.10 -16.45 11.77
C ALA A 168 8.40 -15.48 12.94
N GLU A 169 9.66 -15.30 13.35
CA GLU A 169 10.01 -14.40 14.45
C GLU A 169 9.97 -12.93 13.99
N VAL A 170 10.43 -12.65 12.77
CA VAL A 170 10.27 -11.34 12.15
C VAL A 170 8.78 -10.98 12.04
N ILE A 171 7.95 -11.90 11.54
CA ILE A 171 6.50 -11.69 11.45
C ILE A 171 5.87 -11.35 12.80
N LYS A 172 6.26 -12.04 13.88
CA LYS A 172 5.78 -11.73 15.25
C LYS A 172 6.19 -10.33 15.70
N ASN A 173 7.45 -9.95 15.47
CA ASN A 173 7.97 -8.63 15.82
C ASN A 173 7.25 -7.53 15.04
N MET A 174 7.02 -7.74 13.74
CA MET A 174 6.26 -6.81 12.92
C MET A 174 4.82 -6.63 13.43
N LEU A 175 4.14 -7.71 13.82
CA LEU A 175 2.78 -7.66 14.37
C LEU A 175 2.76 -6.95 15.74
N SER A 176 3.69 -7.27 16.64
CA SER A 176 3.84 -6.56 17.93
C SER A 176 4.04 -5.05 17.72
N GLN A 177 4.97 -4.67 16.84
CA GLN A 177 5.23 -3.27 16.49
C GLN A 177 3.99 -2.59 15.91
N SER A 178 3.24 -3.29 15.05
CA SER A 178 2.01 -2.79 14.44
C SER A 178 0.96 -2.42 15.50
N ILE A 179 0.65 -3.34 16.41
CA ILE A 179 -0.38 -3.17 17.45
C ILE A 179 0.00 -2.10 18.48
N ARG A 180 1.28 -2.07 18.90
CA ARG A 180 1.80 -1.03 19.80
C ARG A 180 1.77 0.35 19.17
N SER A 181 2.12 0.47 17.89
CA SER A 181 2.09 1.75 17.18
C SER A 181 0.65 2.24 16.93
N LEU A 182 -0.27 1.31 16.68
CA LEU A 182 -1.67 1.63 16.45
C LEU A 182 -2.33 2.17 17.73
N SER A 183 -1.90 1.71 18.90
CA SER A 183 -2.44 2.13 20.20
C SER A 183 -1.63 3.24 20.90
N GLU A 184 -0.35 3.41 20.54
CA GLU A 184 0.66 4.19 21.28
C GLU A 184 1.01 3.64 22.66
N GLU A 185 0.96 2.31 22.81
CA GLU A 185 1.27 1.64 24.07
C GLU A 185 2.65 0.97 24.07
N ASP A 186 3.27 0.92 25.26
CA ASP A 186 4.64 0.43 25.42
C ASP A 186 4.75 -1.10 25.36
N THR A 187 3.65 -1.82 25.55
CA THR A 187 3.63 -3.30 25.57
C THR A 187 2.42 -3.83 24.83
N ASP A 188 2.55 -5.02 24.25
CA ASP A 188 1.48 -5.68 23.49
C ASP A 188 0.19 -5.87 24.30
N SER A 189 0.30 -6.25 25.58
CA SER A 189 -0.87 -6.44 26.45
C SER A 189 -1.62 -5.13 26.70
N LEU A 190 -0.90 -4.02 26.95
CA LEU A 190 -1.51 -2.69 27.09
C LEU A 190 -2.12 -2.21 25.77
N ALA A 191 -1.45 -2.50 24.66
CA ALA A 191 -1.91 -2.16 23.32
C ALA A 191 -3.26 -2.82 23.00
N TRP A 192 -3.38 -4.13 23.20
CA TRP A 192 -4.67 -4.84 23.03
C TRP A 192 -5.75 -4.30 23.97
N ASP A 193 -5.44 -4.11 25.26
CA ASP A 193 -6.39 -3.54 26.22
C ASP A 193 -6.91 -2.16 25.78
N ALA A 194 -6.03 -1.31 25.24
CA ALA A 194 -6.40 0.00 24.70
C ALA A 194 -7.33 -0.11 23.47
N LEU A 195 -7.04 -1.01 22.53
CA LEU A 195 -7.87 -1.22 21.34
C LEU A 195 -9.29 -1.70 21.71
N PHE A 196 -9.40 -2.70 22.60
CA PHE A 196 -10.71 -3.19 23.08
C PHE A 196 -11.46 -2.13 23.90
N ARG A 197 -10.74 -1.38 24.75
CA ARG A 197 -11.33 -0.29 25.53
C ARG A 197 -11.91 0.81 24.64
N HIS A 198 -11.17 1.21 23.61
CA HIS A 198 -11.65 2.20 22.65
C HIS A 198 -12.90 1.68 21.90
N TYR A 199 -12.86 0.42 21.46
CA TYR A 199 -14.03 -0.21 20.84
C TYR A 199 -15.24 -0.20 21.78
N ASN A 200 -15.10 -0.69 23.00
CA ASN A 200 -16.20 -0.75 23.97
C ASN A 200 -16.76 0.65 24.31
N GLU A 201 -15.90 1.66 24.44
CA GLU A 201 -16.33 3.03 24.72
C GLU A 201 -17.15 3.62 23.56
N THR A 202 -16.72 3.39 22.32
CA THR A 202 -17.39 3.88 21.11
C THR A 202 -18.67 3.12 20.76
N HIS A 203 -18.83 1.89 21.26
CA HIS A 203 -19.99 1.03 21.03
C HIS A 203 -20.96 0.99 22.23
N GLY A 204 -20.84 1.93 23.18
CA GLY A 204 -21.77 2.07 24.30
C GLY A 204 -21.62 1.02 25.41
N ASN A 205 -20.60 0.17 25.35
CA ASN A 205 -20.26 -0.83 26.38
C ASN A 205 -19.44 -0.23 27.54
N GLY A 206 -19.06 1.05 27.43
CA GLY A 206 -18.33 1.80 28.43
C GLY A 206 -16.81 1.66 28.30
N ASN A 207 -16.08 2.41 29.12
CA ASN A 207 -14.62 2.42 29.11
C ASN A 207 -14.05 1.22 29.90
N VAL A 208 -14.17 0.03 29.29
CA VAL A 208 -13.69 -1.25 29.83
C VAL A 208 -12.95 -2.00 28.74
N GLY A 209 -11.84 -2.68 29.07
CA GLY A 209 -11.16 -3.57 28.13
C GLY A 209 -11.92 -4.89 27.95
N TYR A 210 -11.31 -5.83 27.22
CA TYR A 210 -11.79 -7.20 27.08
C TYR A 210 -12.09 -7.84 28.45
N GLN A 211 -13.20 -8.57 28.55
CA GLN A 211 -13.60 -9.34 29.71
C GLN A 211 -13.53 -10.84 29.41
N PRO A 212 -13.00 -11.68 30.31
CA PRO A 212 -12.94 -13.13 30.11
C PRO A 212 -14.31 -13.74 29.76
N GLY A 213 -14.35 -14.61 28.76
CA GLY A 213 -15.57 -15.23 28.25
C GLY A 213 -16.22 -14.49 27.07
N GLN A 214 -15.74 -13.29 26.73
CA GLN A 214 -16.13 -12.63 25.49
C GLN A 214 -15.45 -13.31 24.30
N LYS A 215 -16.20 -13.44 23.20
CA LYS A 215 -15.82 -14.20 22.01
C LYS A 215 -15.21 -13.31 20.93
N ILE A 216 -14.20 -13.82 20.23
CA ILE A 216 -13.53 -13.16 19.11
C ILE A 216 -13.67 -14.00 17.85
N ALA A 217 -14.19 -13.41 16.78
CA ALA A 217 -14.19 -13.99 15.44
C ALA A 217 -13.06 -13.39 14.60
N ILE A 218 -12.27 -14.23 13.94
CA ILE A 218 -11.15 -13.81 13.09
C ILE A 218 -11.43 -14.27 11.66
N LYS A 219 -11.71 -13.32 10.76
CA LYS A 219 -11.87 -13.59 9.32
C LYS A 219 -10.51 -13.51 8.64
N VAL A 220 -9.99 -14.65 8.21
CA VAL A 220 -8.78 -14.72 7.37
C VAL A 220 -9.15 -14.87 5.90
N ASN A 221 -8.29 -14.46 4.97
CA ASN A 221 -8.51 -14.65 3.54
C ASN A 221 -7.92 -15.99 3.06
N LEU A 222 -8.78 -16.97 2.77
CA LEU A 222 -8.37 -18.27 2.21
C LEU A 222 -9.01 -18.51 0.84
N THR A 223 -9.12 -17.45 0.03
CA THR A 223 -9.88 -17.42 -1.22
C THR A 223 -9.54 -18.58 -2.17
N THR A 224 -8.29 -19.06 -2.18
CA THR A 224 -7.86 -20.17 -3.05
C THR A 224 -8.23 -21.54 -2.50
N GLY A 225 -8.61 -21.67 -1.22
CA GLY A 225 -8.97 -22.93 -0.56
C GLY A 225 -10.41 -23.38 -0.81
N GLY A 226 -10.73 -23.85 -2.01
CA GLY A 226 -12.10 -24.29 -2.31
C GLY A 226 -12.43 -24.62 -3.77
N TRP A 227 -11.45 -24.62 -4.66
CA TRP A 227 -11.65 -24.74 -6.11
C TRP A 227 -11.39 -26.16 -6.63
N GLY A 228 -11.71 -27.17 -5.81
CA GLY A 228 -11.37 -28.58 -6.10
C GLY A 228 -9.87 -28.88 -6.02
N ASN A 229 -9.11 -28.00 -5.35
CA ASN A 229 -7.66 -28.07 -5.20
C ASN A 229 -7.21 -28.62 -3.84
N VAL A 230 -8.14 -29.02 -2.98
CA VAL A 230 -7.89 -29.66 -1.69
C VAL A 230 -8.40 -31.10 -1.77
N ASP A 231 -7.55 -32.06 -1.41
CA ASP A 231 -7.97 -33.45 -1.25
C ASP A 231 -8.86 -33.56 0.00
N MET A 232 -10.14 -33.84 -0.18
CA MET A 232 -11.11 -33.88 0.92
C MET A 232 -10.89 -35.04 1.90
N ALA A 233 -10.10 -36.06 1.55
CA ALA A 233 -9.79 -37.18 2.43
C ALA A 233 -8.61 -36.88 3.38
N THR A 234 -7.61 -36.12 2.91
CA THR A 234 -6.40 -35.79 3.68
C THR A 234 -6.36 -34.33 4.14
N TYR A 235 -7.15 -33.46 3.52
CA TYR A 235 -7.11 -32.00 3.61
C TYR A 235 -5.81 -31.32 3.15
N GLU A 236 -5.02 -32.04 2.35
CA GLU A 236 -3.88 -31.45 1.67
C GLU A 236 -4.32 -30.58 0.49
N LYS A 237 -3.71 -29.40 0.35
CA LYS A 237 -3.82 -28.62 -0.89
C LYS A 237 -2.92 -29.30 -1.92
N ILE A 238 -3.51 -29.85 -2.99
CA ILE A 238 -2.81 -30.70 -3.97
C ILE A 238 -2.60 -30.01 -5.33
N LEU A 239 -3.28 -28.89 -5.57
CA LEU A 239 -3.17 -28.08 -6.77
C LEU A 239 -3.13 -26.60 -6.39
N ASN A 240 -2.57 -25.78 -7.30
CA ASN A 240 -2.48 -24.33 -7.14
C ASN A 240 -1.78 -23.92 -5.83
N LEU A 241 -0.69 -24.61 -5.50
CA LEU A 241 0.11 -24.37 -4.30
C LEU A 241 0.82 -23.00 -4.36
N GLU A 242 1.14 -22.57 -5.57
CA GLU A 242 1.75 -21.28 -5.90
C GLU A 242 0.82 -20.09 -5.63
N MET A 243 -0.50 -20.29 -5.57
CA MET A 243 -1.45 -19.20 -5.34
C MET A 243 -1.49 -18.79 -3.88
N MET A 244 -1.37 -17.49 -3.62
CA MET A 244 -1.31 -16.96 -2.26
C MET A 244 -2.69 -16.75 -1.63
N ASP A 245 -2.73 -16.97 -0.33
CA ASP A 245 -3.82 -16.66 0.61
C ASP A 245 -3.21 -15.86 1.78
N GLY A 246 -3.88 -15.76 2.93
CA GLY A 246 -3.27 -15.22 4.14
C GLY A 246 -2.04 -16.02 4.57
N THR A 247 -1.02 -15.34 5.07
CA THR A 247 0.27 -15.90 5.49
C THR A 247 0.09 -16.79 6.72
N PRO A 248 0.41 -18.11 6.66
CA PRO A 248 0.19 -19.01 7.79
C PRO A 248 0.90 -18.59 9.08
N GLN A 249 2.13 -18.07 8.97
CA GLN A 249 2.95 -17.62 10.08
C GLN A 249 2.32 -16.38 10.76
N LEU A 250 1.72 -15.47 9.99
CA LEU A 250 1.01 -14.31 10.52
C LEU A 250 -0.28 -14.71 11.26
N ILE A 251 -0.99 -15.73 10.77
CA ILE A 251 -2.15 -16.30 11.46
C ILE A 251 -1.74 -16.90 12.82
N VAL A 252 -0.63 -17.63 12.87
CA VAL A 252 -0.08 -18.15 14.13
C VAL A 252 0.32 -16.99 15.07
N ALA A 253 1.00 -15.96 14.56
CA ALA A 253 1.40 -14.80 15.35
C ALA A 253 0.18 -14.04 15.92
N MET A 254 -0.92 -13.94 15.17
CA MET A 254 -2.18 -13.35 15.67
C MET A 254 -2.78 -14.17 16.82
N LEU A 255 -2.79 -15.50 16.72
CA LEU A 255 -3.25 -16.37 17.80
C LEU A 255 -2.35 -16.25 19.05
N GLU A 256 -1.04 -16.18 18.88
CA GLU A 256 -0.07 -15.96 19.97
C GLU A 256 -0.29 -14.61 20.67
N GLN A 257 -0.50 -13.53 19.90
CA GLN A 257 -0.84 -12.20 20.43
C GLN A 257 -2.08 -12.22 21.33
N LEU A 258 -3.15 -12.88 20.88
CA LEU A 258 -4.41 -12.91 21.62
C LEU A 258 -4.35 -13.87 22.81
N ILE A 259 -3.81 -15.08 22.63
CA ILE A 259 -3.89 -16.16 23.62
C ILE A 259 -2.76 -16.05 24.64
N ASP A 260 -1.51 -16.03 24.18
CA ASP A 260 -0.35 -16.17 25.06
C ASP A 260 0.06 -14.83 25.67
N ILE A 261 -0.08 -13.73 24.91
CA ILE A 261 0.32 -12.40 25.33
C ILE A 261 -0.82 -11.66 26.01
N PHE A 262 -1.99 -11.58 25.38
CA PHE A 262 -3.13 -10.84 25.92
C PHE A 262 -3.99 -11.66 26.91
N GLY A 263 -4.06 -12.98 26.73
CA GLY A 263 -4.74 -13.88 27.67
C GLY A 263 -6.19 -14.23 27.32
N VAL A 264 -6.56 -14.19 26.04
CA VAL A 264 -7.88 -14.67 25.56
C VAL A 264 -7.93 -16.19 25.64
N ALA A 265 -9.03 -16.74 26.15
CA ALA A 265 -9.22 -18.18 26.21
C ALA A 265 -9.38 -18.75 24.78
N GLN A 266 -8.71 -19.88 24.51
CA GLN A 266 -8.72 -20.50 23.18
C GLN A 266 -10.14 -20.82 22.68
N GLU A 267 -11.00 -21.33 23.57
CA GLU A 267 -12.40 -21.69 23.27
C GLU A 267 -13.30 -20.51 22.88
N ASP A 268 -12.87 -19.28 23.20
CA ASP A 268 -13.57 -18.04 22.87
C ASP A 268 -13.12 -17.47 21.51
N ILE A 269 -12.14 -18.08 20.85
CA ILE A 269 -11.68 -17.68 19.52
C ILE A 269 -12.26 -18.62 18.46
N SER A 270 -12.84 -18.01 17.42
CA SER A 270 -13.13 -18.67 16.15
C SER A 270 -12.34 -18.02 15.02
N ILE A 271 -11.73 -18.82 14.16
CA ILE A 271 -10.86 -18.32 13.08
C ILE A 271 -11.05 -19.14 11.81
N GLY A 272 -11.16 -18.46 10.67
CA GLY A 272 -11.18 -19.12 9.37
C GLY A 272 -11.80 -18.24 8.29
N ASP A 273 -12.09 -18.88 7.16
CA ASP A 273 -12.81 -18.28 6.04
C ASP A 273 -14.09 -19.11 5.80
N PRO A 274 -15.27 -18.62 6.21
CA PRO A 274 -16.49 -19.42 6.31
C PRO A 274 -16.90 -20.17 5.04
N ILE A 275 -16.57 -19.65 3.86
CA ILE A 275 -16.93 -20.27 2.57
C ILE A 275 -15.76 -21.06 1.94
N ARG A 276 -14.69 -21.29 2.69
CA ARG A 276 -13.44 -21.94 2.23
C ARG A 276 -12.98 -23.02 3.20
N ASN A 277 -12.00 -23.78 2.74
CA ASN A 277 -11.39 -24.87 3.50
C ASN A 277 -10.23 -24.33 4.34
N PHE A 278 -10.17 -24.71 5.61
CA PHE A 278 -9.04 -24.45 6.51
C PHE A 278 -7.98 -25.57 6.38
N TYR A 279 -7.42 -25.74 5.18
CA TYR A 279 -6.59 -26.91 4.82
C TYR A 279 -5.26 -27.03 5.60
N ASN A 280 -4.53 -28.13 5.42
CA ASN A 280 -3.42 -28.54 6.30
C ASN A 280 -2.30 -27.51 6.46
N GLN A 281 -2.03 -26.69 5.44
CA GLN A 281 -1.03 -25.60 5.52
C GLN A 281 -1.26 -24.65 6.71
N TYR A 282 -2.52 -24.45 7.12
CA TYR A 282 -2.89 -23.65 8.29
C TYR A 282 -3.09 -24.50 9.54
N TRP A 283 -3.84 -25.60 9.38
CA TRP A 283 -4.22 -26.47 10.49
C TRP A 283 -3.01 -27.06 11.22
N ASP A 284 -2.01 -27.56 10.47
CA ASP A 284 -0.84 -28.24 11.06
C ASP A 284 0.06 -27.27 11.84
N ARG A 285 -0.03 -25.97 11.56
CA ARG A 285 0.68 -24.92 12.29
C ARG A 285 -0.11 -24.44 13.52
N CYS A 286 -1.43 -24.28 13.39
CA CYS A 286 -2.24 -23.69 14.45
C CYS A 286 -2.72 -24.72 15.49
N GLN A 287 -3.27 -25.85 15.04
CA GLN A 287 -3.99 -26.76 15.93
C GLN A 287 -3.10 -27.43 17.00
N PRO A 288 -1.84 -27.82 16.71
CA PRO A 288 -0.96 -28.37 17.75
C PRO A 288 -0.61 -27.37 18.86
N LEU A 289 -0.60 -26.07 18.55
CA LEU A 289 -0.32 -24.99 19.50
C LEU A 289 -1.58 -24.61 20.29
N TYR A 290 -2.70 -24.46 19.60
CA TYR A 290 -3.96 -23.97 20.15
C TYR A 290 -5.12 -24.94 19.85
N PRO A 291 -5.18 -26.11 20.51
CA PRO A 291 -6.11 -27.17 20.16
C PRO A 291 -7.58 -26.86 20.47
N ASN A 292 -7.86 -25.87 21.31
CA ASN A 292 -9.22 -25.52 21.73
C ASN A 292 -9.83 -24.34 20.92
N VAL A 293 -9.06 -23.76 20.00
CA VAL A 293 -9.57 -22.74 19.06
C VAL A 293 -10.54 -23.36 18.07
N LYS A 294 -11.60 -22.62 17.72
CA LYS A 294 -12.61 -23.06 16.73
C LYS A 294 -12.15 -22.69 15.32
N TYR A 295 -11.44 -23.61 14.66
CA TYR A 295 -11.01 -23.45 13.26
C TYR A 295 -12.18 -23.65 12.30
N LEU A 296 -12.76 -22.55 11.83
CA LEU A 296 -13.93 -22.52 10.94
C LEU A 296 -13.56 -23.06 9.55
N ASP A 297 -14.33 -24.04 9.10
CA ASP A 297 -14.14 -24.74 7.84
C ASP A 297 -15.47 -25.03 7.15
N LYS A 298 -15.50 -24.90 5.83
CA LYS A 298 -16.69 -25.14 5.01
C LYS A 298 -17.30 -26.53 5.19
N HIS A 299 -16.49 -27.57 5.42
CA HIS A 299 -16.98 -28.95 5.49
C HIS A 299 -16.82 -29.59 6.88
N GLY A 300 -16.02 -29.00 7.77
CA GLY A 300 -15.81 -29.47 9.14
C GLY A 300 -15.14 -30.85 9.23
N TYR A 301 -14.33 -31.22 8.25
CA TYR A 301 -13.67 -32.53 8.25
C TYR A 301 -12.42 -32.55 9.12
N LEU A 302 -12.02 -33.75 9.53
CA LEU A 302 -10.75 -34.01 10.23
C LEU A 302 -10.53 -33.14 11.49
N GLY A 303 -11.60 -32.90 12.25
CA GLY A 303 -11.56 -32.17 13.53
C GLY A 303 -11.79 -30.67 13.43
N ARG A 304 -11.89 -30.11 12.21
CA ARG A 304 -12.22 -28.69 12.00
C ARG A 304 -13.66 -28.40 12.39
N THR A 305 -13.92 -27.14 12.72
CA THR A 305 -15.27 -26.67 13.11
C THR A 305 -16.07 -26.40 11.85
N LEU A 306 -17.14 -27.17 11.62
CA LEU A 306 -18.08 -26.92 10.53
C LEU A 306 -18.70 -25.52 10.69
N VAL A 307 -18.63 -24.71 9.65
CA VAL A 307 -19.36 -23.44 9.58
C VAL A 307 -20.87 -23.73 9.55
N VAL A 308 -21.59 -23.13 10.50
CA VAL A 308 -23.05 -23.19 10.57
C VAL A 308 -23.57 -21.76 10.44
N ASN A 309 -24.43 -21.53 9.46
CA ASN A 309 -25.05 -20.22 9.23
C ASN A 309 -26.33 -20.07 10.04
N SER A 310 -26.68 -18.83 10.37
CA SER A 310 -28.00 -18.49 10.91
C SER A 310 -29.12 -18.95 9.97
N GLU A 311 -30.25 -19.29 10.57
CA GLU A 311 -31.46 -19.67 9.84
C GLU A 311 -32.11 -18.47 9.14
N THR A 312 -31.85 -17.26 9.63
CA THR A 312 -32.38 -15.99 9.12
C THR A 312 -31.35 -15.28 8.27
N ALA A 313 -31.78 -14.76 7.12
CA ALA A 313 -30.99 -13.77 6.41
C ALA A 313 -31.07 -12.46 7.21
N ILE A 314 -29.90 -11.92 7.57
CA ILE A 314 -29.75 -10.74 8.41
C ILE A 314 -28.98 -9.63 7.72
N ILE A 315 -28.33 -9.91 6.58
CA ILE A 315 -27.75 -8.89 5.71
C ILE A 315 -28.81 -8.46 4.69
N HIS A 316 -29.14 -7.17 4.70
CA HIS A 316 -30.06 -6.51 3.78
C HIS A 316 -29.31 -5.52 2.87
N TYR A 317 -29.05 -5.90 1.63
CA TYR A 317 -28.29 -5.02 0.73
C TYR A 317 -29.13 -3.82 0.30
N GLY A 318 -28.54 -2.61 0.29
CA GLY A 318 -29.24 -1.34 0.13
C GLY A 318 -30.01 -1.14 -1.20
N ASP A 319 -29.84 -2.01 -2.19
CA ASP A 319 -30.67 -2.03 -3.41
C ASP A 319 -31.97 -2.85 -3.27
N GLY A 320 -32.14 -3.55 -2.14
CA GLY A 320 -33.28 -4.38 -1.80
C GLY A 320 -33.44 -5.65 -2.65
N THR A 321 -32.42 -6.04 -3.42
CA THR A 321 -32.56 -7.14 -4.40
C THR A 321 -32.22 -8.51 -3.82
N ILE A 322 -31.32 -8.55 -2.83
CA ILE A 322 -30.79 -9.77 -2.25
C ILE A 322 -30.66 -9.62 -0.73
N THR A 323 -30.64 -10.76 -0.04
CA THR A 323 -30.28 -10.86 1.37
C THR A 323 -29.37 -12.06 1.60
N ASP A 324 -28.60 -12.05 2.68
CA ASP A 324 -27.70 -13.13 3.09
C ASP A 324 -27.78 -13.39 4.59
N SER A 325 -27.52 -14.64 5.00
CA SER A 325 -27.27 -14.97 6.41
C SER A 325 -25.78 -14.87 6.73
N LEU A 326 -25.43 -14.98 8.00
CA LEU A 326 -24.04 -15.01 8.47
C LEU A 326 -23.72 -16.34 9.18
N PRO A 327 -22.43 -16.68 9.32
CA PRO A 327 -21.99 -17.71 10.26
C PRO A 327 -22.43 -17.34 11.69
N THR A 328 -23.03 -18.31 12.38
CA THR A 328 -23.42 -18.17 13.79
C THR A 328 -22.24 -17.75 14.69
N ALA A 329 -21.02 -18.19 14.36
CA ALA A 329 -19.81 -17.79 15.06
C ALA A 329 -19.52 -16.27 14.98
N TYR A 330 -19.97 -15.58 13.92
CA TYR A 330 -19.78 -14.14 13.74
C TYR A 330 -20.88 -13.34 14.44
N GLU A 331 -22.12 -13.84 14.42
CA GLU A 331 -23.23 -13.27 15.20
C GLU A 331 -22.95 -13.36 16.70
N GLU A 332 -22.52 -14.53 17.18
CA GLU A 332 -22.23 -14.78 18.59
C GLU A 332 -20.96 -14.09 19.12
N ALA A 333 -20.08 -13.62 18.24
CA ALA A 333 -18.86 -12.94 18.65
C ALA A 333 -19.16 -11.56 19.26
N ASP A 334 -18.41 -11.19 20.30
CA ASP A 334 -18.40 -9.84 20.86
C ASP A 334 -17.51 -8.92 20.04
N TYR A 335 -16.45 -9.47 19.44
CA TYR A 335 -15.45 -8.74 18.68
C TYR A 335 -15.09 -9.47 17.38
N MET A 336 -14.75 -8.70 16.34
CA MET A 336 -14.21 -9.24 15.10
C MET A 336 -12.80 -8.71 14.80
N ILE A 337 -11.95 -9.55 14.20
CA ILE A 337 -10.69 -9.15 13.57
C ILE A 337 -10.77 -9.57 12.11
N ASN A 338 -10.50 -8.64 11.20
CA ASN A 338 -10.57 -8.89 9.76
C ASN A 338 -9.16 -8.82 9.16
N MET A 339 -8.66 -9.95 8.66
CA MET A 339 -7.35 -10.11 8.04
C MET A 339 -7.50 -10.32 6.53
N GLY A 340 -7.49 -9.22 5.77
CA GLY A 340 -7.44 -9.22 4.30
C GLY A 340 -6.01 -9.42 3.78
N CYS A 341 -5.84 -9.72 2.50
CA CYS A 341 -4.52 -9.76 1.84
C CYS A 341 -4.28 -8.48 1.03
N LEU A 342 -3.05 -8.11 0.72
CA LEU A 342 -2.72 -7.00 -0.17
C LEU A 342 -2.71 -7.48 -1.64
N LYS A 343 -3.87 -7.39 -2.31
CA LYS A 343 -4.00 -7.81 -3.72
C LYS A 343 -4.68 -6.76 -4.56
N GLN A 344 -4.22 -6.60 -5.79
CA GLN A 344 -5.04 -6.01 -6.85
C GLN A 344 -6.14 -7.00 -7.29
N HIS A 345 -7.23 -6.48 -7.85
CA HIS A 345 -8.33 -7.31 -8.32
C HIS A 345 -8.97 -6.77 -9.61
N ASP A 346 -9.01 -7.61 -10.65
CA ASP A 346 -9.66 -7.35 -11.95
C ASP A 346 -11.13 -6.92 -11.90
N LEU A 347 -11.88 -7.33 -10.86
CA LEU A 347 -13.30 -7.01 -10.71
C LEU A 347 -13.56 -5.79 -9.82
N ALA A 348 -12.74 -5.63 -8.78
CA ALA A 348 -13.02 -4.73 -7.66
C ALA A 348 -11.96 -3.62 -7.47
N GLY A 349 -10.88 -3.63 -8.23
CA GLY A 349 -9.73 -2.76 -8.05
C GLY A 349 -8.71 -3.34 -7.09
N GLY A 350 -9.16 -3.65 -5.86
CA GLY A 350 -8.35 -4.31 -4.84
C GLY A 350 -9.12 -5.38 -4.07
N THR A 351 -8.38 -6.27 -3.41
CA THR A 351 -8.89 -7.13 -2.35
C THR A 351 -8.14 -6.75 -1.09
N PHE A 352 -8.85 -6.27 -0.07
CA PHE A 352 -8.30 -5.97 1.25
C PHE A 352 -9.29 -6.50 2.32
N CYS A 353 -9.63 -5.74 3.36
CA CYS A 353 -10.56 -6.13 4.42
C CYS A 353 -12.03 -6.08 3.97
N ALA A 354 -12.47 -5.04 3.26
CA ALA A 354 -13.87 -4.89 2.83
C ALA A 354 -14.29 -6.04 1.91
N LYS A 355 -13.46 -6.33 0.91
CA LYS A 355 -13.70 -7.45 -0.01
C LYS A 355 -13.51 -8.82 0.64
N ASN A 356 -12.74 -8.93 1.73
CA ASN A 356 -12.61 -10.16 2.50
C ASN A 356 -13.96 -10.66 3.03
N HIS A 357 -14.91 -9.74 3.29
CA HIS A 357 -16.26 -10.09 3.75
C HIS A 357 -17.13 -10.78 2.70
N TYR A 358 -16.72 -10.83 1.43
CA TYR A 358 -17.37 -11.74 0.47
C TYR A 358 -17.25 -13.20 0.93
N GLY A 359 -16.22 -13.53 1.73
CA GLY A 359 -16.08 -14.83 2.38
C GLY A 359 -16.89 -15.02 3.67
N SER A 360 -17.61 -14.00 4.13
CA SER A 360 -18.32 -14.01 5.43
C SER A 360 -19.80 -14.36 5.31
N ILE A 361 -20.34 -14.51 4.11
CA ILE A 361 -21.77 -14.72 3.87
C ILE A 361 -22.16 -16.20 4.00
N GLY A 362 -23.42 -16.45 4.35
CA GLY A 362 -23.97 -17.79 4.58
C GLY A 362 -24.27 -18.62 3.33
N ARG A 363 -23.64 -18.30 2.19
CA ARG A 363 -23.76 -19.04 0.92
C ARG A 363 -22.45 -19.72 0.54
N ASP A 364 -22.52 -20.67 -0.38
CA ASP A 364 -21.34 -21.39 -0.84
C ASP A 364 -20.30 -20.52 -1.57
N TRP A 365 -20.74 -19.40 -2.16
CA TRP A 365 -19.96 -18.51 -3.02
C TRP A 365 -20.52 -17.09 -3.00
N ALA A 366 -19.65 -16.10 -3.26
CA ALA A 366 -19.99 -14.68 -3.32
C ALA A 366 -20.33 -14.15 -4.73
N MET A 367 -20.47 -15.03 -5.72
CA MET A 367 -20.68 -14.60 -7.12
C MET A 367 -21.95 -13.77 -7.31
N HIS A 368 -22.98 -13.98 -6.49
CA HIS A 368 -24.20 -13.16 -6.54
C HIS A 368 -23.99 -11.72 -6.06
N LEU A 369 -22.85 -11.40 -5.44
CA LEU A 369 -22.48 -10.04 -5.01
C LEU A 369 -21.65 -9.29 -6.06
N HIS A 370 -21.24 -9.95 -7.15
CA HIS A 370 -20.32 -9.35 -8.12
C HIS A 370 -20.98 -8.28 -9.00
N TYR A 371 -22.31 -8.27 -9.13
CA TYR A 371 -23.03 -7.29 -9.97
C TYR A 371 -22.81 -5.83 -9.54
N ALA A 372 -22.52 -5.59 -8.26
CA ALA A 372 -22.26 -4.26 -7.71
C ALA A 372 -20.79 -3.83 -7.82
N LEU A 373 -19.87 -4.71 -8.23
CA LEU A 373 -18.47 -4.37 -8.45
C LEU A 373 -18.29 -3.50 -9.71
N PRO A 374 -17.20 -2.70 -9.81
CA PRO A 374 -16.89 -1.91 -11.01
C PRO A 374 -16.82 -2.73 -12.31
N SER A 375 -16.27 -3.93 -12.22
CA SER A 375 -16.20 -4.89 -13.33
C SER A 375 -16.86 -6.20 -12.88
N PRO A 376 -18.19 -6.36 -13.05
CA PRO A 376 -18.92 -7.53 -12.56
C PRO A 376 -18.52 -8.88 -13.15
N THR A 377 -17.83 -8.86 -14.29
CA THR A 377 -17.30 -10.04 -14.97
C THR A 377 -15.88 -9.72 -15.40
N SER A 378 -14.97 -10.71 -15.45
CA SER A 378 -13.54 -10.49 -15.75
C SER A 378 -13.24 -9.87 -17.13
N ASN A 379 -14.26 -9.66 -17.98
CA ASN A 379 -14.13 -8.99 -19.27
C ASN A 379 -15.05 -7.76 -19.41
N GLY A 380 -15.81 -7.40 -18.38
CA GLY A 380 -16.92 -6.46 -18.47
C GLY A 380 -16.76 -5.29 -17.51
N PHE A 381 -16.20 -4.19 -18.02
CA PHE A 381 -16.21 -2.86 -17.39
C PHE A 381 -17.60 -2.19 -17.44
N GLU A 382 -18.65 -2.95 -17.14
CA GLU A 382 -20.04 -2.57 -17.40
C GLU A 382 -20.64 -1.70 -16.29
N ASN A 383 -20.03 -1.69 -15.09
CA ASN A 383 -20.51 -0.95 -13.91
C ASN A 383 -19.47 0.05 -13.37
N LEU A 384 -18.67 0.62 -14.29
CA LEU A 384 -17.72 1.69 -13.99
C LEU A 384 -18.41 3.01 -13.58
N GLY A 385 -17.64 3.87 -12.92
CA GLY A 385 -18.05 5.21 -12.51
C GLY A 385 -18.38 5.32 -11.03
N TYR A 386 -18.63 6.55 -10.61
CA TYR A 386 -19.00 6.91 -9.24
C TYR A 386 -20.52 7.05 -9.08
N GLY A 387 -20.98 7.00 -7.83
CA GLY A 387 -22.41 7.10 -7.50
C GLY A 387 -23.20 5.89 -7.99
N LYS A 388 -22.56 4.72 -7.98
CA LYS A 388 -23.18 3.42 -8.27
C LYS A 388 -23.42 2.69 -6.96
N PHE A 389 -24.41 1.79 -6.93
CA PHE A 389 -24.57 0.93 -5.78
C PHE A 389 -23.33 0.03 -5.61
N ARG A 390 -22.74 0.02 -4.42
CA ARG A 390 -21.54 -0.75 -4.04
C ARG A 390 -21.85 -1.53 -2.76
N ASN A 391 -22.21 -2.80 -2.91
CA ASN A 391 -22.55 -3.66 -1.77
C ASN A 391 -21.40 -3.95 -0.80
N LEU A 392 -20.15 -3.57 -1.12
CA LEU A 392 -19.07 -3.53 -0.14
C LEU A 392 -19.39 -2.59 1.01
N VAL A 393 -20.11 -1.49 0.75
CA VAL A 393 -20.52 -0.51 1.77
C VAL A 393 -21.49 -1.17 2.77
N ASP A 394 -22.45 -2.00 2.31
CA ASP A 394 -23.33 -2.76 3.21
C ASP A 394 -22.53 -3.67 4.16
N LEU A 395 -21.50 -4.37 3.64
CA LEU A 395 -20.67 -5.27 4.44
C LEU A 395 -19.74 -4.53 5.42
N MET A 396 -19.32 -3.31 5.07
CA MET A 396 -18.56 -2.43 5.95
C MET A 396 -19.44 -1.87 7.08
N GLU A 397 -20.71 -1.56 6.78
CA GLU A 397 -21.64 -0.96 7.75
C GLU A 397 -22.27 -2.00 8.69
N HIS A 398 -22.30 -3.28 8.32
CA HIS A 398 -23.02 -4.29 9.07
C HIS A 398 -22.49 -4.49 10.51
N GLU A 399 -23.41 -4.52 11.48
CA GLU A 399 -23.16 -4.60 12.93
C GLU A 399 -22.42 -5.87 13.38
N HIS A 400 -22.36 -6.90 12.54
CA HIS A 400 -21.67 -8.16 12.81
C HIS A 400 -20.40 -8.35 11.99
N LEU A 401 -20.11 -7.41 11.08
CA LEU A 401 -18.93 -7.42 10.22
C LEU A 401 -18.06 -6.19 10.51
N GLY A 402 -18.15 -5.14 9.70
CA GLY A 402 -17.27 -3.98 9.81
C GLY A 402 -17.43 -3.23 11.13
N GLU A 403 -18.65 -2.93 11.59
CA GLU A 403 -18.87 -2.24 12.87
C GLU A 403 -18.60 -3.14 14.10
N LYS A 404 -18.44 -4.47 13.93
CA LYS A 404 -17.96 -5.38 14.99
C LYS A 404 -16.43 -5.45 15.05
N THR A 405 -15.73 -4.89 14.06
CA THR A 405 -14.30 -5.14 13.89
C THR A 405 -13.45 -4.23 14.77
N VAL A 406 -12.71 -4.82 15.72
CA VAL A 406 -11.77 -4.09 16.60
C VAL A 406 -10.42 -3.81 15.92
N LEU A 407 -10.06 -4.62 14.93
CA LEU A 407 -8.81 -4.52 14.20
C LEU A 407 -8.99 -4.95 12.74
N PHE A 408 -8.72 -4.03 11.84
CA PHE A 408 -8.53 -4.30 10.42
C PHE A 408 -7.04 -4.52 10.17
N LEU A 409 -6.69 -5.62 9.51
CA LEU A 409 -5.33 -5.97 9.13
C LEU A 409 -5.29 -6.31 7.65
N VAL A 410 -4.37 -5.68 6.91
CA VAL A 410 -4.01 -6.09 5.55
C VAL A 410 -2.67 -6.78 5.60
N ASP A 411 -2.68 -8.08 5.31
CA ASP A 411 -1.51 -8.94 5.13
C ASP A 411 -0.87 -8.64 3.78
N GLY A 412 0.24 -7.90 3.83
CA GLY A 412 1.09 -7.60 2.69
C GLY A 412 2.46 -8.25 2.80
N ILE A 413 2.61 -9.35 3.56
CA ILE A 413 3.88 -10.10 3.56
C ILE A 413 4.16 -10.56 2.13
N TRP A 414 3.11 -11.04 1.47
CA TRP A 414 3.06 -11.34 0.05
C TRP A 414 2.05 -10.42 -0.66
N GLY A 415 2.26 -10.12 -1.94
CA GLY A 415 1.43 -9.21 -2.73
C GLY A 415 1.08 -9.80 -4.09
N GLY A 416 -0.14 -9.60 -4.59
CA GLY A 416 -0.62 -10.24 -5.83
C GLY A 416 -1.32 -9.27 -6.79
N GLU A 417 -1.23 -9.57 -8.10
CA GLU A 417 -1.85 -8.78 -9.18
C GLU A 417 -3.34 -9.13 -9.39
N LEU A 418 -3.74 -10.34 -9.00
CA LEU A 418 -5.09 -10.88 -9.20
C LEU A 418 -5.63 -11.56 -7.93
N PRO A 419 -6.96 -11.76 -7.81
CA PRO A 419 -7.56 -12.33 -6.60
C PRO A 419 -7.08 -13.76 -6.28
N VAL A 420 -6.85 -14.54 -7.33
CA VAL A 420 -6.47 -15.96 -7.31
C VAL A 420 -5.24 -16.10 -8.20
N SER A 421 -4.10 -15.65 -7.69
CA SER A 421 -2.80 -15.72 -8.38
C SER A 421 -1.65 -16.00 -7.42
N GLU A 422 -0.50 -16.30 -8.02
CA GLU A 422 0.78 -16.26 -7.34
C GLU A 422 1.10 -14.85 -6.81
N PRO A 423 1.90 -14.76 -5.73
CA PRO A 423 2.52 -13.51 -5.32
C PRO A 423 3.51 -13.02 -6.38
N VAL A 424 3.72 -11.71 -6.43
CA VAL A 424 4.68 -11.05 -7.31
C VAL A 424 5.56 -10.12 -6.49
N LYS A 425 6.80 -9.92 -6.95
CA LYS A 425 7.72 -8.92 -6.39
C LYS A 425 7.30 -7.52 -6.80
N TRP A 426 7.43 -6.57 -5.87
CA TRP A 426 7.00 -5.19 -6.03
C TRP A 426 8.20 -4.29 -6.37
N GLN A 427 7.95 -3.32 -7.24
CA GLN A 427 8.99 -2.43 -7.77
C GLN A 427 9.04 -1.09 -7.03
N ILE A 428 7.92 -0.68 -6.42
CA ILE A 428 7.85 0.59 -5.71
C ILE A 428 8.73 0.58 -4.46
N ASN A 429 9.33 1.72 -4.13
CA ASN A 429 10.11 1.89 -2.90
C ASN A 429 9.19 1.68 -1.67
N PRO A 430 9.62 0.89 -0.66
CA PRO A 430 10.97 0.36 -0.41
C PRO A 430 11.25 -1.06 -0.93
N PHE A 431 10.30 -1.70 -1.60
CA PHE A 431 10.41 -3.10 -2.00
C PHE A 431 11.49 -3.35 -3.05
N ASN A 432 11.66 -2.45 -4.04
CA ASN A 432 12.81 -2.44 -4.96
C ASN A 432 13.15 -3.82 -5.60
N ASP A 433 12.17 -4.48 -6.22
CA ASP A 433 12.29 -5.84 -6.79
C ASP A 433 12.37 -6.95 -5.73
N ASP A 434 11.65 -6.74 -4.62
CA ASP A 434 11.47 -7.72 -3.55
C ASP A 434 9.99 -7.91 -3.21
N TRP A 435 9.69 -8.87 -2.34
CA TRP A 435 8.35 -9.09 -1.80
C TRP A 435 7.88 -7.89 -0.97
N PRO A 436 6.56 -7.64 -0.86
CA PRO A 436 6.11 -6.45 -0.16
C PRO A 436 6.38 -6.50 1.34
N ASN A 437 6.58 -7.67 1.98
CA ASN A 437 7.19 -7.76 3.30
C ASN A 437 6.52 -6.87 4.36
N SER A 438 5.19 -6.72 4.29
CA SER A 438 4.45 -5.66 4.99
C SER A 438 3.26 -6.13 5.82
N ILE A 439 3.03 -5.49 6.96
CA ILE A 439 1.78 -5.57 7.73
C ILE A 439 1.17 -4.18 7.82
N PHE A 440 -0.13 -4.07 7.53
CA PHE A 440 -0.89 -2.85 7.76
C PHE A 440 -2.00 -3.09 8.78
N VAL A 441 -2.18 -2.18 9.73
CA VAL A 441 -3.25 -2.26 10.74
C VAL A 441 -3.95 -0.92 10.97
N SER A 442 -5.24 -0.97 11.32
CA SER A 442 -6.08 0.20 11.60
C SER A 442 -7.32 -0.16 12.42
N GLN A 443 -7.92 0.84 13.09
CA GLN A 443 -9.31 0.80 13.59
C GLN A 443 -10.29 1.63 12.72
N ASP A 444 -9.78 2.30 11.69
CA ASP A 444 -10.57 2.97 10.65
C ASP A 444 -10.55 2.11 9.38
N HIS A 445 -11.71 1.54 9.03
CA HIS A 445 -11.86 0.63 7.89
C HIS A 445 -11.62 1.36 6.57
N VAL A 446 -12.17 2.57 6.42
CA VAL A 446 -12.05 3.34 5.17
C VAL A 446 -10.60 3.77 4.96
N ALA A 447 -9.91 4.19 6.01
CA ALA A 447 -8.52 4.62 5.93
C ALA A 447 -7.58 3.49 5.47
N ILE A 448 -7.70 2.29 6.06
CA ILE A 448 -6.81 1.16 5.68
C ILE A 448 -7.07 0.66 4.26
N GLU A 449 -8.33 0.67 3.80
CA GLU A 449 -8.64 0.36 2.40
C GLU A 449 -8.08 1.42 1.45
N SER A 450 -8.12 2.71 1.85
CA SER A 450 -7.55 3.82 1.07
C SER A 450 -6.03 3.67 0.91
N VAL A 451 -5.33 3.37 2.01
CA VAL A 451 -3.89 3.09 2.00
C VAL A 451 -3.60 1.86 1.13
N GLY A 452 -4.32 0.77 1.31
CA GLY A 452 -4.18 -0.43 0.48
C GLY A 452 -4.35 -0.13 -1.01
N MET A 453 -5.36 0.68 -1.36
CA MET A 453 -5.61 1.12 -2.74
C MET A 453 -4.43 1.92 -3.31
N ASP A 454 -3.88 2.87 -2.55
CA ASP A 454 -2.73 3.66 -2.99
C ASP A 454 -1.49 2.79 -3.26
N PHE A 455 -1.23 1.79 -2.41
CA PHE A 455 -0.13 0.83 -2.62
C PHE A 455 -0.31 0.03 -3.90
N VAL A 456 -1.50 -0.54 -4.15
CA VAL A 456 -1.73 -1.31 -5.38
C VAL A 456 -1.76 -0.43 -6.63
N ARG A 457 -2.22 0.83 -6.55
CA ARG A 457 -2.18 1.79 -7.68
C ARG A 457 -0.75 2.20 -8.02
N ALA A 458 0.07 2.45 -7.02
CA ALA A 458 1.47 2.79 -7.25
C ALA A 458 2.24 1.62 -7.88
N GLN A 459 1.91 0.38 -7.48
CA GLN A 459 2.53 -0.82 -7.98
C GLN A 459 2.02 -1.26 -9.36
N PHE A 460 0.71 -1.17 -9.63
CA PHE A 460 0.07 -1.77 -10.80
C PHE A 460 -0.78 -0.76 -11.58
N ASP A 461 -0.62 -0.72 -12.91
CA ASP A 461 -1.22 0.30 -13.79
C ASP A 461 -2.64 -0.03 -14.33
N GLU A 462 -3.23 -1.19 -14.01
CA GLU A 462 -4.42 -1.69 -14.75
C GLU A 462 -5.74 -1.60 -13.96
N TYR A 463 -5.96 -2.52 -13.02
CA TYR A 463 -7.24 -2.70 -12.34
C TYR A 463 -7.47 -1.75 -11.15
N ALA A 464 -6.43 -1.39 -10.39
CA ALA A 464 -6.59 -0.49 -9.25
C ALA A 464 -7.01 0.94 -9.66
N ASP A 465 -6.69 1.32 -10.90
CA ASP A 465 -7.07 2.59 -11.54
C ASP A 465 -8.40 2.50 -12.33
N MET A 466 -9.16 1.39 -12.19
CA MET A 466 -10.49 1.30 -12.79
C MET A 466 -11.39 2.44 -12.28
N LEU A 467 -12.11 3.08 -13.19
CA LEU A 467 -13.03 4.15 -12.83
C LEU A 467 -14.10 3.65 -11.86
N GLY A 468 -14.09 4.16 -10.63
CA GLY A 468 -14.99 3.76 -9.55
C GLY A 468 -14.52 2.55 -8.74
N ALA A 469 -13.25 2.14 -8.86
CA ALA A 469 -12.62 1.13 -7.99
C ALA A 469 -12.72 1.50 -6.49
N ASP A 470 -12.62 2.79 -6.18
CA ASP A 470 -12.72 3.40 -4.85
C ASP A 470 -14.07 4.08 -4.59
N ASP A 471 -15.08 3.87 -5.46
CA ASP A 471 -16.42 4.47 -5.28
C ASP A 471 -17.09 3.98 -3.99
N TYR A 472 -16.79 2.76 -3.55
CA TYR A 472 -17.26 2.25 -2.26
C TYR A 472 -16.61 2.98 -1.08
N LEU A 473 -15.37 3.47 -1.22
CA LEU A 473 -14.70 4.27 -0.17
C LEU A 473 -15.33 5.64 -0.04
N HIS A 474 -15.66 6.30 -1.16
CA HIS A 474 -16.38 7.57 -1.16
C HIS A 474 -17.75 7.45 -0.48
N GLN A 475 -18.47 6.36 -0.76
CA GLN A 475 -19.78 6.09 -0.20
C GLN A 475 -19.74 5.69 1.27
N ALA A 476 -18.71 4.92 1.67
CA ALA A 476 -18.50 4.56 3.06
C ALA A 476 -18.02 5.76 3.90
N ALA A 477 -17.24 6.66 3.30
CA ALA A 477 -16.74 7.86 3.93
C ALA A 477 -17.83 8.92 4.14
N ASP A 478 -18.70 9.15 3.15
CA ASP A 478 -19.73 10.18 3.22
C ASP A 478 -21.00 9.78 2.46
N SER A 479 -22.11 9.70 3.20
CA SER A 479 -23.45 9.45 2.66
C SER A 479 -23.90 10.36 1.52
N ALA A 480 -23.30 11.55 1.36
CA ALA A 480 -23.55 12.43 0.23
C ALA A 480 -23.15 11.82 -1.12
N ASN A 481 -22.25 10.81 -1.12
CA ASN A 481 -21.79 10.11 -2.33
C ASN A 481 -22.64 8.90 -2.68
N TRP A 482 -23.65 8.54 -1.88
CA TRP A 482 -24.51 7.40 -2.15
C TRP A 482 -25.22 7.51 -3.50
N ALA A 483 -25.36 6.37 -4.16
CA ALA A 483 -26.10 6.28 -5.40
C ALA A 483 -27.55 6.75 -5.21
N THR A 484 -28.12 7.38 -6.25
CA THR A 484 -29.49 7.91 -6.15
C THR A 484 -30.49 6.81 -5.82
N GLY A 485 -31.22 6.99 -4.72
CA GLY A 485 -32.25 6.05 -4.27
C GLY A 485 -31.72 4.85 -3.49
N ILE A 486 -30.41 4.81 -3.22
CA ILE A 486 -29.79 3.84 -2.31
C ILE A 486 -29.70 4.47 -0.92
N ILE A 487 -30.01 3.65 0.08
CA ILE A 487 -29.74 3.89 1.48
C ILE A 487 -29.06 2.61 1.96
N TYR A 488 -27.86 2.74 2.54
CA TYR A 488 -27.22 1.62 3.19
C TYR A 488 -27.77 1.54 4.62
N ASP A 489 -28.37 0.40 4.92
CA ASP A 489 -28.98 0.02 6.20
C ASP A 489 -29.00 -1.51 6.21
N PRO A 490 -27.83 -2.15 6.40
CA PRO A 490 -27.67 -3.59 6.22
C PRO A 490 -28.48 -4.43 7.21
N GLU A 491 -28.99 -3.82 8.29
CA GLU A 491 -29.80 -4.50 9.31
C GLU A 491 -31.31 -4.30 9.13
N ASP A 492 -31.73 -3.42 8.21
CA ASP A 492 -33.13 -3.00 8.01
C ASP A 492 -33.78 -2.51 9.32
N ASP A 493 -33.00 -1.82 10.17
CA ASP A 493 -33.43 -1.33 11.49
C ASP A 493 -33.66 0.19 11.52
N GLY A 494 -33.31 0.88 10.44
CA GLY A 494 -33.45 2.33 10.26
C GLY A 494 -32.31 3.15 10.86
N VAL A 495 -31.25 2.53 11.38
CA VAL A 495 -30.04 3.19 11.84
C VAL A 495 -29.11 3.44 10.65
N ILE A 496 -28.73 4.70 10.47
CA ILE A 496 -27.87 5.12 9.37
C ILE A 496 -26.52 5.56 9.91
N ILE A 497 -25.44 4.99 9.37
CA ILE A 497 -24.07 5.40 9.69
C ILE A 497 -23.57 6.33 8.58
N PRO A 498 -23.54 7.67 8.80
CA PRO A 498 -23.25 8.62 7.72
C PRO A 498 -21.78 8.61 7.26
N SER A 499 -20.88 8.03 8.05
CA SER A 499 -19.44 7.93 7.77
C SER A 499 -18.82 6.80 8.60
N MET A 500 -18.21 5.82 7.93
CA MET A 500 -17.50 4.68 8.53
C MET A 500 -15.99 4.90 8.69
N GLY A 501 -15.50 6.08 8.33
CA GLY A 501 -14.07 6.38 8.32
C GLY A 501 -13.72 7.49 7.34
N VAL A 502 -12.43 7.73 7.15
CA VAL A 502 -11.93 8.76 6.24
C VAL A 502 -11.27 8.18 5.00
N HIS A 503 -11.63 8.73 3.84
CA HIS A 503 -11.02 8.41 2.55
C HIS A 503 -10.20 9.59 2.04
N GLU A 504 -8.97 9.32 1.60
CA GLU A 504 -8.16 10.21 0.75
C GLU A 504 -7.01 9.43 0.10
N HIS A 505 -6.29 10.13 -0.77
CA HIS A 505 -5.06 9.65 -1.41
C HIS A 505 -3.84 10.42 -0.91
N TRP A 506 -2.69 9.75 -0.83
CA TRP A 506 -1.44 10.40 -0.45
C TRP A 506 -0.98 11.45 -1.47
N ASN A 507 -0.04 12.29 -1.05
CA ASN A 507 0.54 13.35 -1.88
C ASN A 507 1.25 12.83 -3.15
N ASN A 508 2.03 11.76 -3.04
CA ASN A 508 2.76 11.10 -4.12
C ASN A 508 3.37 9.75 -3.66
N ASP A 509 3.70 8.88 -4.62
CA ASP A 509 4.19 7.51 -4.38
C ASP A 509 5.58 7.44 -3.70
N ILE A 510 6.32 8.54 -3.63
CA ILE A 510 7.65 8.59 -2.99
C ILE A 510 7.46 8.88 -1.50
N ASP A 511 6.82 10.00 -1.18
CA ASP A 511 6.68 10.48 0.20
C ASP A 511 5.57 9.73 0.94
N LYS A 512 4.51 9.31 0.23
CA LYS A 512 3.32 8.61 0.77
C LYS A 512 2.73 9.33 1.99
N GLN A 513 2.54 10.65 1.92
CA GLN A 513 2.04 11.46 3.03
C GLN A 513 0.58 11.86 2.83
N TYR A 514 -0.22 11.65 3.86
CA TYR A 514 -1.62 12.04 3.94
C TYR A 514 -1.81 13.38 4.67
N THR A 515 -3.05 13.87 4.80
CA THR A 515 -3.27 15.22 5.37
C THR A 515 -2.81 15.35 6.81
N ARG A 516 -2.95 14.31 7.65
CA ARG A 516 -2.45 14.37 9.03
C ARG A 516 -0.93 14.32 9.08
N ASP A 517 -0.28 13.51 8.24
CA ASP A 517 1.19 13.46 8.15
C ASP A 517 1.79 14.84 7.84
N LEU A 518 1.06 15.62 7.02
CA LEU A 518 1.44 16.97 6.62
C LEU A 518 1.02 18.07 7.61
N GLY A 519 0.20 17.73 8.62
CA GLY A 519 -0.35 18.69 9.60
C GLY A 519 -1.31 19.71 8.99
N ILE A 520 -1.98 19.37 7.88
CA ILE A 520 -2.86 20.28 7.13
C ILE A 520 -4.35 19.91 7.20
N GLY A 521 -4.70 18.84 7.92
CA GLY A 521 -6.08 18.40 8.09
C GLY A 521 -6.21 17.17 8.98
N ASP A 522 -7.45 16.71 9.14
CA ASP A 522 -7.83 15.62 10.05
C ASP A 522 -8.11 14.30 9.30
N GLY A 523 -7.45 14.08 8.15
CA GLY A 523 -7.63 12.87 7.33
C GLY A 523 -6.84 11.65 7.81
N ILE A 524 -6.20 10.94 6.90
CA ILE A 524 -5.40 9.75 7.18
C ILE A 524 -4.05 10.16 7.79
N GLU A 525 -3.56 9.36 8.73
CA GLU A 525 -2.19 9.37 9.24
C GLU A 525 -1.53 8.02 8.96
N LEU A 526 -0.44 8.02 8.19
CA LEU A 526 0.30 6.80 7.87
C LEU A 526 1.59 6.73 8.69
N ILE A 527 1.57 5.92 9.75
CA ILE A 527 2.76 5.63 10.56
C ILE A 527 3.59 4.57 9.84
N LYS A 528 4.87 4.89 9.55
CA LYS A 528 5.78 4.02 8.78
C LYS A 528 6.90 3.51 9.68
N TYR A 529 7.01 2.19 9.80
CA TYR A 529 8.17 1.53 10.39
C TYR A 529 8.87 0.73 9.31
N LEU A 530 10.01 1.23 8.84
CA LEU A 530 10.81 0.61 7.80
C LEU A 530 12.06 0.00 8.44
N ILE A 531 12.10 -1.32 8.50
CA ILE A 531 13.19 -2.12 9.08
C ILE A 531 13.95 -2.74 7.89
N THR A 532 15.27 -2.53 7.84
CA THR A 532 16.14 -3.13 6.82
C THR A 532 17.31 -3.78 7.51
N ASP A 533 17.66 -5.01 7.16
CA ASP A 533 18.81 -5.66 7.76
C ASP A 533 20.14 -5.06 7.29
N ILE A 534 21.02 -4.84 8.26
CA ILE A 534 22.45 -5.08 8.09
C ILE A 534 22.68 -6.45 8.75
N PRO A 535 23.12 -7.49 8.02
CA PRO A 535 23.09 -8.88 8.47
C PRO A 535 23.63 -9.13 9.87
N GLU A 536 22.99 -10.04 10.59
CA GLU A 536 23.44 -10.63 11.86
C GLU A 536 24.92 -11.08 11.80
N GLY A 537 25.80 -10.19 12.24
CA GLY A 537 27.25 -10.38 12.21
C GLY A 537 28.04 -9.18 12.70
N ASN A 538 27.43 -7.99 12.70
CA ASN A 538 27.99 -6.79 13.33
C ASN A 538 26.90 -6.04 14.10
N LYS A 539 26.65 -6.43 15.36
CA LYS A 539 26.17 -5.45 16.35
C LYS A 539 27.30 -4.46 16.64
N THR A 540 27.47 -3.49 15.73
CA THR A 540 28.06 -2.18 16.01
C THR A 540 26.93 -1.23 16.40
N ALA A 541 27.22 -0.34 17.36
CA ALA A 541 26.24 0.46 18.08
C ALA A 541 25.22 1.15 17.18
N MET A 542 24.01 0.59 17.07
CA MET A 542 22.95 1.17 16.24
C MET A 542 22.70 2.62 16.66
N THR A 543 22.97 3.53 15.74
CA THR A 543 22.75 4.96 15.91
C THR A 543 21.73 5.39 14.87
N VAL A 544 20.45 5.48 15.25
CA VAL A 544 19.46 6.16 14.40
C VAL A 544 19.80 7.65 14.44
N MET A 545 19.96 8.32 13.30
CA MET A 545 20.20 9.76 13.27
C MET A 545 19.15 10.50 12.45
N ASN A 546 18.27 11.23 13.13
CA ASN A 546 17.23 12.03 12.50
C ASN A 546 17.60 13.52 12.54
N ALA A 547 17.44 14.21 11.42
CA ALA A 547 17.64 15.66 11.32
C ALA A 547 16.28 16.36 11.17
N TYR A 548 15.86 17.17 12.15
CA TYR A 548 14.60 17.89 12.09
C TYR A 548 14.68 19.30 12.71
N PRO A 549 13.85 20.26 12.26
CA PRO A 549 13.12 20.19 11.00
C PRO A 549 14.09 20.08 9.81
N ASN A 550 13.67 19.43 8.73
CA ASN A 550 14.43 19.37 7.48
C ASN A 550 13.43 19.35 6.31
N PRO A 551 13.26 20.44 5.53
CA PRO A 551 14.10 21.65 5.52
C PRO A 551 14.07 22.49 6.81
N PHE A 552 15.15 23.22 7.09
CA PHE A 552 15.26 24.12 8.24
C PHE A 552 15.58 25.56 7.83
N VAL A 553 15.21 26.53 8.67
CA VAL A 553 15.46 27.97 8.41
C VAL A 553 16.76 28.45 9.04
N SER A 554 16.97 28.17 10.31
CA SER A 554 18.16 28.63 11.06
C SER A 554 18.73 27.57 11.99
N ASN A 555 17.89 26.67 12.51
CA ASN A 555 18.31 25.62 13.41
C ASN A 555 17.81 24.27 12.89
N VAL A 556 18.69 23.27 12.90
CA VAL A 556 18.36 21.86 12.73
C VAL A 556 18.86 21.10 13.96
N TYR A 557 18.05 20.14 14.41
CA TYR A 557 18.38 19.23 15.49
C TYR A 557 18.70 17.87 14.91
N PHE A 558 19.78 17.28 15.40
CA PHE A 558 20.20 15.93 15.10
C PHE A 558 19.98 15.08 16.33
N GLU A 559 18.96 14.23 16.28
CA GLU A 559 18.69 13.24 17.33
C GLU A 559 19.39 11.95 17.03
N TYR A 560 20.01 11.37 18.05
CA TYR A 560 20.65 10.07 17.97
C TYR A 560 20.50 9.26 19.23
N SER A 561 20.42 7.94 19.08
CA SER A 561 20.42 6.98 20.19
C SER A 561 21.72 6.20 20.20
N LEU A 562 22.28 5.98 21.39
CA LEU A 562 23.44 5.13 21.61
C LEU A 562 23.01 3.91 22.43
N GLU A 563 23.23 2.71 21.90
CA GLU A 563 22.96 1.47 22.65
C GLU A 563 24.03 1.18 23.72
N THR A 564 25.24 1.69 23.52
CA THR A 564 26.37 1.53 24.44
C THR A 564 27.10 2.87 24.61
N ALA A 565 27.95 2.97 25.63
CA ALA A 565 28.70 4.20 25.87
C ALA A 565 29.79 4.40 24.79
N SER A 566 29.72 5.51 24.06
CA SER A 566 30.54 5.78 22.87
C SER A 566 31.00 7.24 22.82
N GLU A 567 32.12 7.50 22.15
CA GLU A 567 32.48 8.86 21.75
C GLU A 567 31.74 9.22 20.46
N VAL A 568 31.28 10.46 20.33
CA VAL A 568 30.51 10.88 19.15
C VAL A 568 31.01 12.18 18.58
N SER A 569 30.98 12.31 17.25
CA SER A 569 31.29 13.57 16.58
C SER A 569 30.41 13.80 15.37
N LEU A 570 29.86 15.00 15.26
CA LEU A 570 29.08 15.46 14.12
C LEU A 570 29.88 16.50 13.34
N GLU A 571 30.12 16.24 12.07
CA GLU A 571 30.79 17.13 11.14
C GLU A 571 29.81 17.56 10.03
N ILE A 572 29.85 18.82 9.65
CA ILE A 572 28.98 19.38 8.62
C ILE A 572 29.83 19.97 7.50
N TYR A 573 29.43 19.72 6.27
CA TYR A 573 30.14 20.05 5.04
C TYR A 573 29.24 20.84 4.07
N GLY A 574 29.84 21.78 3.36
CA GLY A 574 29.23 22.42 2.19
C GLY A 574 29.32 21.52 0.95
N MET A 575 28.57 21.86 -0.09
CA MET A 575 28.59 21.13 -1.38
C MET A 575 29.94 21.22 -2.13
N ASP A 576 30.80 22.17 -1.75
CA ASP A 576 32.18 22.28 -2.22
C ASP A 576 33.14 21.30 -1.50
N GLY A 577 32.61 20.49 -0.58
CA GLY A 577 33.39 19.57 0.26
C GLY A 577 34.11 20.25 1.43
N ARG A 578 33.93 21.57 1.63
CA ARG A 578 34.56 22.29 2.75
C ARG A 578 33.80 21.99 4.04
N GLN A 579 34.52 21.56 5.07
CA GLN A 579 33.98 21.41 6.41
C GLN A 579 33.58 22.78 6.99
N LEU A 580 32.33 22.92 7.38
CA LEU A 580 31.72 24.14 7.91
C LEU A 580 31.61 24.12 9.43
N LYS A 581 31.38 22.95 10.02
CA LYS A 581 31.24 22.78 11.46
C LYS A 581 31.71 21.40 11.91
N ALA A 582 32.23 21.32 13.13
CA ALA A 582 32.42 20.07 13.84
C ALA A 582 31.91 20.23 15.28
N MET A 583 31.26 19.20 15.81
CA MET A 583 30.74 19.12 17.17
C MET A 583 31.17 17.76 17.73
N HIS A 584 32.11 17.77 18.67
CA HIS A 584 32.65 16.56 19.28
C HIS A 584 32.14 16.44 20.73
N LYS A 585 31.79 15.23 21.16
CA LYS A 585 31.58 14.88 22.57
C LYS A 585 32.47 13.69 22.93
N GLU A 586 33.33 13.87 23.92
CA GLU A 586 34.40 12.92 24.26
C GLU A 586 33.88 11.57 24.75
N HIS A 587 32.79 11.51 25.52
CA HIS A 587 32.21 10.23 25.94
C HIS A 587 30.74 10.41 26.33
N MET A 588 29.85 9.62 25.75
CA MET A 588 28.41 9.64 25.99
C MET A 588 27.95 8.26 26.47
N ASN A 589 27.16 8.20 27.54
CA ASN A 589 26.55 6.94 27.99
C ASN A 589 25.50 6.46 26.97
N ALA A 590 25.05 5.20 27.09
CA ALA A 590 23.88 4.72 26.35
C ALA A 590 22.64 5.60 26.65
N GLY A 591 21.82 5.85 25.62
CA GLY A 591 20.63 6.69 25.69
C GLY A 591 20.43 7.56 24.45
N THR A 592 19.34 8.33 24.44
CA THR A 592 18.98 9.24 23.35
C THR A 592 19.46 10.66 23.65
N PHE A 593 20.04 11.31 22.64
CA PHE A 593 20.64 12.62 22.73
C PHE A 593 20.27 13.49 21.53
N ARG A 594 20.43 14.80 21.72
CA ARG A 594 20.17 15.80 20.69
C ARG A 594 21.38 16.72 20.54
N LEU A 595 21.77 16.98 19.30
CA LEU A 595 22.72 18.03 18.91
C LEU A 595 21.98 19.10 18.12
N GLN A 596 22.25 20.37 18.38
CA GLN A 596 21.67 21.47 17.63
C GLN A 596 22.74 22.14 16.77
N TRP A 597 22.42 22.38 15.51
CA TRP A 597 23.23 23.20 14.62
C TRP A 597 22.48 24.46 14.21
N ASN A 598 23.02 25.62 14.59
CA ASN A 598 22.58 26.92 14.10
C ASN A 598 23.41 27.31 12.87
N ALA A 599 22.73 27.47 11.74
CA ALA A 599 23.29 27.83 10.45
C ALA A 599 22.65 29.11 9.87
N ALA A 600 22.17 30.01 10.74
CA ALA A 600 21.53 31.27 10.32
C ALA A 600 22.39 32.13 9.38
N GLU A 601 23.72 32.09 9.53
CA GLU A 601 24.67 32.87 8.74
C GLU A 601 25.12 32.18 7.44
N LEU A 602 24.64 30.97 7.17
CA LEU A 602 24.99 30.22 5.97
C LEU A 602 23.97 30.43 4.84
N PRO A 603 24.39 30.38 3.56
CA PRO A 603 23.48 30.47 2.42
C PRO A 603 22.40 29.40 2.44
N ASP A 604 21.28 29.64 1.76
CA ASP A 604 20.29 28.59 1.53
C ASP A 604 20.86 27.52 0.59
N GLY A 605 20.47 26.27 0.80
CA GLY A 605 20.97 25.15 0.01
C GLY A 605 21.20 23.88 0.81
N PHE A 606 21.90 22.95 0.17
CA PHE A 606 22.18 21.63 0.72
C PHE A 606 23.46 21.62 1.55
N TYR A 607 23.42 20.89 2.66
CA TYR A 607 24.56 20.60 3.50
C TYR A 607 24.62 19.11 3.76
N ILE A 608 25.84 18.57 3.79
CA ILE A 608 26.08 17.16 4.10
C ILE A 608 26.55 17.09 5.55
N TYR A 609 26.01 16.16 6.32
CA TYR A 609 26.54 15.85 7.64
C TYR A 609 27.20 14.48 7.63
N GLN A 610 28.24 14.33 8.45
CA GLN A 610 28.87 13.06 8.79
C GLN A 610 28.88 12.94 10.31
N PHE A 611 28.23 11.91 10.82
CA PHE A 611 28.22 11.58 12.23
C PHE A 611 29.07 10.36 12.47
N HIS A 612 30.01 10.46 13.39
CA HIS A 612 30.90 9.39 13.73
C HIS A 612 30.63 8.94 15.16
N VAL A 613 30.62 7.63 15.35
CA VAL A 613 30.53 6.99 16.66
C VAL A 613 31.77 6.12 16.83
N MET A 614 32.52 6.38 17.89
CA MET A 614 33.69 5.59 18.30
C MET A 614 33.30 4.78 19.53
N ASP A 615 33.28 3.46 19.40
CA ASP A 615 33.11 2.56 20.53
C ASP A 615 34.37 1.69 20.72
N GLY A 616 34.32 0.77 21.67
CA GLY A 616 35.41 -0.19 21.90
C GLY A 616 35.69 -1.16 20.74
N LYS A 617 34.90 -1.13 19.65
CA LYS A 617 34.97 -2.02 18.49
C LYS A 617 35.40 -1.31 17.19
N GLY A 618 35.25 0.01 17.07
CA GLY A 618 35.72 0.77 15.91
C GLY A 618 35.07 2.13 15.69
N LYS A 619 35.29 2.73 14.51
CA LYS A 619 34.64 3.97 14.05
C LYS A 619 33.48 3.63 13.12
N GLU A 620 32.26 3.97 13.53
CA GLU A 620 31.09 3.98 12.65
C GLU A 620 30.88 5.39 12.08
N THR A 621 30.33 5.48 10.86
CA THR A 621 30.06 6.77 10.21
C THR A 621 28.72 6.76 9.49
N ILE A 622 27.81 7.62 9.92
CA ILE A 622 26.53 7.89 9.27
C ILE A 622 26.67 9.17 8.48
N GLN A 623 26.14 9.19 7.25
CA GLN A 623 26.13 10.38 6.42
C GLN A 623 24.70 10.70 5.98
N GLY A 624 24.37 11.98 5.93
CA GLY A 624 23.07 12.41 5.43
C GLY A 624 23.09 13.84 4.92
N LYS A 625 21.93 14.31 4.47
CA LYS A 625 21.76 15.65 3.92
C LYS A 625 20.69 16.44 4.68
N VAL A 626 20.93 17.73 4.85
CA VAL A 626 19.96 18.68 5.36
C VAL A 626 19.82 19.87 4.41
N VAL A 627 18.61 20.39 4.29
CA VAL A 627 18.25 21.48 3.38
C VAL A 627 17.99 22.73 4.21
N LYS A 628 18.79 23.78 4.01
CA LYS A 628 18.48 25.11 4.55
C LYS A 628 17.56 25.84 3.57
N ALA A 629 16.34 26.14 4.01
CA ALA A 629 15.40 26.97 3.28
C ALA A 629 15.56 28.44 3.69
N GLY A 630 15.38 29.35 2.72
CA GLY A 630 15.35 30.79 2.96
C GLY A 630 14.13 31.20 3.78
N ASN A 631 14.27 32.30 4.50
CA ASN A 631 13.15 32.99 5.15
C ASN A 631 12.20 33.61 4.12
#